data_AF-A0A0Q9SWU5-F1
#
_entry.id   AF-A0A0Q9SWU5-F1
#
_cell.length_a   1.000
_cell.length_b   1.000
_cell.length_c   1.000
_cell.angle_alpha   90.00
_cell.angle_beta   90.00
_cell.angle_gamma   90.00
#
_symmetry.space_group_name_H-M   'P 1'
#
loop_
_entity.id
_entity.type
_entity.pdbx_description
1 polymer ?
#
loop_
_entity_poly.entity_id
_entity_poly.type
_entity_poly.pdbx_seq_one_letter_code
_entity_poly.pdbx_strand_id
1 'polypeptide(L)'
;MLPTPDGGSGGGDKKGMDPSKVQDVISRLGKAKADLQHAKQDADQAAHKLASAWHGPDSARFQSQWKNDATHIDQTVLDVTEMHKRLQAELSEQRAASN
;
A
#
# COMPACT_ATOMS: atom_id res chain seq x y z
N MET A 1 34.31 -39.65 -33.30
CA MET A 1 33.41 -38.62 -33.87
C MET A 1 32.14 -38.57 -33.03
N LEU A 2 31.76 -37.35 -32.63
CA LEU A 2 30.51 -36.94 -31.97
C LEU A 2 29.27 -37.24 -32.86
N PRO A 3 28.03 -37.32 -32.31
CA PRO A 3 27.37 -36.17 -31.69
C PRO A 3 26.65 -36.42 -30.35
N THR A 4 26.76 -35.43 -29.48
CA THR A 4 25.87 -35.14 -28.34
C THR A 4 24.56 -34.53 -28.83
N PRO A 5 23.40 -34.87 -28.24
CA PRO A 5 22.22 -34.02 -28.34
C PRO A 5 22.35 -32.84 -27.36
N ASP A 6 22.44 -31.67 -27.97
CA ASP A 6 22.19 -30.35 -27.44
C ASP A 6 20.69 -30.17 -27.10
N GLY A 7 20.41 -29.37 -26.07
CA GLY A 7 19.19 -28.57 -26.02
C GLY A 7 18.02 -29.14 -25.24
N GLY A 8 17.64 -28.47 -24.14
CA GLY A 8 16.36 -28.77 -23.50
C GLY A 8 16.06 -28.06 -22.18
N SER A 9 15.99 -26.73 -22.20
CA SER A 9 15.25 -25.91 -21.24
C SER A 9 15.90 -25.69 -19.87
N GLY A 10 16.52 -24.52 -19.73
CA GLY A 10 16.90 -23.92 -18.45
C GLY A 10 15.68 -23.69 -17.57
N GLY A 11 15.35 -24.69 -16.77
CA GLY A 11 14.58 -24.55 -15.54
C GLY A 11 15.47 -23.91 -14.47
N GLY A 12 15.91 -22.68 -14.70
CA GLY A 12 16.52 -21.88 -13.65
C GLY A 12 15.43 -21.50 -12.66
N ASP A 13 15.44 -22.17 -11.51
CA ASP A 13 14.65 -21.89 -10.33
C ASP A 13 14.45 -20.38 -10.14
N LYS A 14 13.21 -19.90 -10.29
CA LYS A 14 12.84 -18.54 -9.87
C LYS A 14 12.84 -18.49 -8.33
N LYS A 15 14.01 -18.51 -7.72
CA LYS A 15 14.18 -18.39 -6.27
C LYS A 15 14.25 -16.90 -5.93
N GLY A 16 13.19 -16.35 -5.34
CA GLY A 16 13.11 -14.95 -4.89
C GLY A 16 12.05 -14.12 -5.64
N MET A 17 11.87 -12.87 -5.21
CA MET A 17 10.92 -11.94 -5.82
C MET A 17 11.49 -11.31 -7.09
N ASP A 18 10.61 -10.95 -8.02
CA ASP A 18 10.97 -10.16 -9.20
C ASP A 18 11.14 -8.69 -8.78
N PRO A 19 12.37 -8.12 -8.85
CA PRO A 19 12.66 -6.82 -8.27
C PRO A 19 11.92 -5.68 -8.97
N SER A 20 11.66 -5.80 -10.27
CA SER A 20 10.90 -4.82 -11.04
C SER A 20 9.44 -4.82 -10.61
N LYS A 21 8.81 -5.99 -10.50
CA LYS A 21 7.42 -6.12 -10.03
C LYS A 21 7.25 -5.67 -8.59
N VAL A 22 8.19 -5.97 -7.70
CA VAL A 22 8.13 -5.51 -6.30
C VAL A 22 8.28 -3.99 -6.24
N GLN A 23 9.17 -3.41 -7.03
CA GLN A 23 9.32 -1.96 -7.11
C GLN A 23 8.02 -1.27 -7.58
N ASP A 24 7.34 -1.84 -8.59
CA ASP A 24 6.02 -1.39 -9.04
C ASP A 24 4.97 -1.42 -7.90
N VAL A 25 4.93 -2.49 -7.11
CA VAL A 25 4.01 -2.62 -5.97
C VAL A 25 4.33 -1.57 -4.90
N ILE A 26 5.61 -1.38 -4.55
CA ILE A 26 6.06 -0.35 -3.60
C ILE A 26 5.58 1.04 -4.06
N SER A 27 5.78 1.38 -5.33
CA SER A 27 5.30 2.66 -5.88
C SER A 27 3.79 2.83 -5.80
N ARG A 28 3.03 1.76 -6.07
CA ARG A 28 1.55 1.77 -5.95
C ARG A 28 1.08 1.93 -4.50
N LEU A 29 1.74 1.26 -3.55
CA LEU A 29 1.44 1.42 -2.12
C LEU A 29 1.73 2.86 -1.66
N GLY A 30 2.83 3.46 -2.12
CA GLY A 30 3.15 4.85 -1.85
C GLY A 30 2.09 5.82 -2.37
N LYS A 31 1.59 5.59 -3.61
CA LYS A 31 0.48 6.36 -4.17
C LYS A 31 -0.81 6.18 -3.38
N ALA A 32 -1.20 4.92 -3.10
CA ALA A 32 -2.42 4.61 -2.36
C ALA A 32 -2.42 5.26 -0.96
N LYS A 33 -1.28 5.26 -0.28
CA LYS A 33 -1.10 6.00 0.97
C LYS A 33 -1.40 7.50 0.81
N ALA A 34 -0.81 8.15 -0.18
CA ALA A 34 -1.01 9.57 -0.42
C ALA A 34 -2.48 9.89 -0.74
N ASP A 35 -3.09 9.07 -1.61
CA ASP A 35 -4.50 9.21 -2.00
C ASP A 35 -5.44 9.05 -0.79
N LEU A 36 -5.19 8.07 0.10
CA LEU A 36 -5.95 7.87 1.34
C LEU A 36 -5.82 9.06 2.30
N GLN A 37 -4.60 9.58 2.49
CA GLN A 37 -4.36 10.73 3.36
C GLN A 37 -5.07 11.98 2.82
N HIS A 38 -5.02 12.20 1.51
CA HIS A 38 -5.68 13.35 0.88
C HIS A 38 -7.21 13.23 0.97
N ALA A 39 -7.77 12.05 0.66
CA ALA A 39 -9.21 11.80 0.79
C ALA A 39 -9.71 12.02 2.21
N LYS A 40 -8.93 11.60 3.23
CA LYS A 40 -9.25 11.87 4.63
C LYS A 40 -9.30 13.38 4.91
N GLN A 41 -8.28 14.13 4.49
CA GLN A 41 -8.22 15.58 4.70
C GLN A 41 -9.40 16.31 4.07
N ASP A 42 -9.77 15.95 2.84
CA ASP A 42 -10.92 16.53 2.15
C ASP A 42 -12.23 16.22 2.87
N ALA A 43 -12.40 14.97 3.29
CA ALA A 43 -13.58 14.53 4.02
C ALA A 43 -13.67 15.16 5.43
N ASP A 44 -12.53 15.35 6.13
CA ASP A 44 -12.47 16.07 7.40
C ASP A 44 -12.95 17.52 7.25
N GLN A 45 -12.50 18.21 6.19
CA GLN A 45 -12.96 19.56 5.89
C GLN A 45 -14.45 19.60 5.55
N ALA A 46 -14.95 18.63 4.78
CA ALA A 46 -16.37 18.53 4.45
C ALA A 46 -17.23 18.26 5.69
N ALA A 47 -16.81 17.33 6.55
CA ALA A 47 -17.48 17.02 7.80
C ALA A 47 -17.51 18.22 8.75
N HIS A 48 -16.43 18.99 8.81
CA HIS A 48 -16.36 20.22 9.62
C HIS A 48 -17.31 21.31 9.09
N LYS A 49 -17.36 21.53 7.77
CA LYS A 49 -18.32 22.45 7.14
C LYS A 49 -19.76 21.99 7.34
N LEU A 50 -20.00 20.69 7.32
CA LEU A 50 -21.33 20.15 7.58
C LEU A 50 -21.75 20.36 9.04
N ALA A 51 -20.82 20.23 10.00
CA ALA A 51 -21.09 20.46 11.42
C ALA A 51 -21.59 21.88 11.72
N SER A 52 -21.11 22.88 10.97
CA SER A 52 -21.54 24.27 11.15
C SER A 52 -22.91 24.58 10.52
N ALA A 53 -23.34 23.77 9.54
CA ALA A 53 -24.60 23.96 8.82
C ALA A 53 -25.73 23.00 9.26
N TRP A 54 -25.39 21.91 9.98
CA TRP A 54 -26.34 20.89 10.40
C TRP A 54 -26.28 20.67 11.92
N HIS A 55 -27.41 20.92 12.59
CA HIS A 55 -27.54 20.78 14.03
C HIS A 55 -28.57 19.71 14.39
N GLY A 56 -28.48 19.20 15.62
CA GLY A 56 -29.38 18.19 16.15
C GLY A 56 -28.73 16.81 16.30
N PRO A 57 -29.50 15.81 16.78
CA PRO A 57 -28.96 14.50 17.14
C PRO A 57 -28.36 13.74 15.95
N ASP A 58 -28.90 13.91 14.75
CA ASP A 58 -28.39 13.24 13.55
C ASP A 58 -27.02 13.77 13.12
N SER A 59 -26.78 15.09 13.28
CA SER A 59 -25.47 15.69 13.06
C SER A 59 -24.44 15.13 14.05
N ALA A 60 -24.79 15.03 15.34
CA ALA A 60 -23.91 14.43 16.33
C ALA A 60 -23.58 12.96 16.02
N ARG A 61 -24.57 12.18 15.55
CA ARG A 61 -24.37 10.79 15.11
C ARG A 61 -23.46 10.69 13.90
N PHE A 62 -23.63 11.58 12.91
CA PHE A 62 -22.76 11.65 11.74
C PHE A 62 -21.32 11.98 12.15
N GLN A 63 -21.11 13.02 12.96
CA GLN A 63 -19.77 13.41 13.41
C GLN A 63 -19.07 12.29 14.19
N SER A 64 -19.81 11.56 15.02
CA SER A 64 -19.26 10.41 15.74
C SER A 64 -18.88 9.26 14.80
N GLN A 65 -19.67 8.98 13.76
CA GLN A 65 -19.35 7.97 12.76
C GLN A 65 -18.14 8.38 11.93
N TRP A 66 -18.12 9.63 11.45
CA TRP A 66 -16.99 10.18 10.70
C TRP A 66 -15.68 10.05 11.47
N LYS A 67 -15.67 10.35 12.78
CA LYS A 67 -14.48 10.19 13.61
C LYS A 67 -13.96 8.75 13.66
N ASN A 68 -14.86 7.76 13.70
CA ASN A 68 -14.48 6.35 13.67
C ASN A 68 -13.91 5.96 12.30
N ASP A 69 -14.55 6.40 11.21
CA ASP A 69 -14.09 6.15 9.86
C ASP A 69 -12.72 6.81 9.58
N ALA A 70 -12.52 8.04 10.03
CA ALA A 70 -11.25 8.75 9.96
C ALA A 70 -10.13 7.97 10.68
N THR A 71 -10.44 7.39 11.84
CA THR A 71 -9.49 6.54 12.59
C THR A 71 -9.16 5.25 11.82
N HIS A 72 -10.13 4.63 11.15
CA HIS A 72 -9.88 3.47 10.28
C HIS A 72 -9.02 3.82 9.06
N ILE A 73 -9.21 5.00 8.48
CA ILE A 73 -8.35 5.48 7.39
C ILE A 73 -6.91 5.69 7.90
N ASP A 74 -6.73 6.30 9.07
CA ASP A 74 -5.41 6.45 9.69
C ASP A 74 -4.75 5.08 9.91
N GLN A 75 -5.49 4.10 10.45
CA GLN A 75 -4.97 2.75 10.63
C GLN A 75 -4.58 2.09 9.30
N THR A 76 -5.41 2.24 8.26
CA THR A 76 -5.11 1.71 6.92
C THR A 76 -3.84 2.35 6.35
N VAL A 77 -3.64 3.65 6.56
CA VAL A 77 -2.43 4.37 6.15
C VAL A 77 -1.20 3.84 6.87
N LEU A 78 -1.31 3.48 8.16
CA LEU A 78 -0.24 2.83 8.91
C LEU A 78 0.06 1.44 8.34
N ASP A 79 -0.96 0.61 8.11
CA ASP A 79 -0.80 -0.75 7.59
C ASP A 79 -0.14 -0.74 6.20
N VAL A 80 -0.56 0.18 5.31
CA VAL A 80 0.07 0.38 3.99
C VAL A 80 1.51 0.86 4.13
N THR A 81 1.79 1.74 5.10
CA THR A 81 3.16 2.19 5.38
C THR A 81 4.06 1.04 5.84
N GLU A 82 3.56 0.16 6.69
CA GLU A 82 4.30 -1.01 7.17
C GLU A 82 4.52 -2.04 6.05
N MET A 83 3.52 -2.30 5.21
CA MET A 83 3.69 -3.14 4.01
C MET A 83 4.74 -2.58 3.06
N HIS A 84 4.71 -1.27 2.81
CA HIS A 84 5.70 -0.59 1.98
C HIS A 84 7.13 -0.76 2.52
N LYS A 85 7.32 -0.57 3.84
CA LYS A 85 8.63 -0.78 4.49
C LYS A 85 9.11 -2.22 4.42
N ARG A 86 8.22 -3.19 4.68
CA ARG A 86 8.56 -4.62 4.62
C ARG A 86 9.01 -5.02 3.22
N LEU A 87 8.27 -4.64 2.19
CA LEU A 87 8.66 -4.94 0.80
C LEU A 87 9.98 -4.28 0.41
N GLN A 88 10.26 -3.06 0.88
CA GLN A 88 11.56 -2.41 0.65
C GLN A 88 12.70 -3.15 1.35
N ALA A 89 12.49 -3.61 2.59
CA ALA A 89 13.47 -4.39 3.33
C ALA A 89 13.75 -5.72 2.62
N GLU A 90 12.71 -6.49 2.30
CA GLU A 90 12.86 -7.78 1.63
C GLU A 90 13.53 -7.67 0.26
N LEU A 91 13.22 -6.61 -0.52
CA LEU A 91 13.89 -6.34 -1.79
C LEU A 91 15.38 -6.03 -1.60
N SER A 92 15.73 -5.30 -0.55
CA SER A 92 17.12 -4.94 -0.23
C SER A 92 17.91 -6.17 0.23
N GLU A 93 17.32 -7.01 1.08
CA GLU A 93 17.89 -8.26 1.55
C GLU A 93 18.13 -9.24 0.41
N GLN A 94 17.16 -9.40 -0.50
CA GLN A 94 17.31 -10.26 -1.68
C GLN A 94 18.45 -9.77 -2.58
N ARG A 95 18.57 -8.45 -2.81
CA ARG A 95 19.68 -7.88 -3.58
C ARG A 95 21.03 -8.14 -2.92
N ALA A 96 21.12 -7.99 -1.60
CA ALA A 96 22.35 -8.28 -0.84
C ALA A 96 22.72 -9.77 -0.86
N ALA A 97 21.74 -10.66 -0.84
CA ALA A 97 21.96 -12.11 -0.90
C ALA A 97 22.29 -12.64 -2.32
N SER A 98 22.02 -11.85 -3.36
CA SER A 98 22.27 -12.19 -4.77
C SER A 98 23.59 -11.62 -5.31
N ASN A 99 24.36 -10.95 -4.46
CA ASN A 99 25.58 -10.20 -4.78
C ASN A 99 26.78 -10.75 -4.02
#